data_AF-A0A355PJE3-F1
#
_entry.id   AF-A0A355PJE3-F1
#
_cell.length_a   1.000
_cell.length_b   1.000
_cell.length_c   1.000
_cell.angle_alpha   90.00
_cell.angle_beta   90.00
_cell.angle_gamma   90.00
#
_symmetry.space_group_name_H-M   'P 1'
#
loop_
_entity.id
_entity.type
_entity.pdbx_description
1 polymer ?
#
loop_
_entity_poly.entity_id
_entity_poly.type
_entity_poly.pdbx_seq_one_letter_code
_entity_poly.pdbx_strand_id
1 'polypeptide(L)' 'RPALDMKDPAQEALIREISDEVAALTQKYGGLLWGEHGKGVRSEYGPKFFGELYPCLQQVKAAFDPHNQLNP' A
#
# COMPACT_ATOMS: atom_id res chain seq x y z
N ARG A 1 -1.97 22.10 6.69
CA ARG A 1 -2.45 22.02 5.29
C ARG A 1 -1.72 20.87 4.63
N PRO A 2 -2.35 20.11 3.70
CA PRO A 2 -1.61 19.15 2.89
C PRO A 2 -0.43 19.86 2.21
N ALA A 3 0.71 19.19 2.11
CA ALA A 3 1.92 19.77 1.51
C ALA A 3 1.81 19.91 -0.03
N LEU A 4 0.90 19.15 -0.65
CA LEU A 4 0.64 19.14 -2.08
C LEU A 4 -0.79 19.62 -2.36
N ASP A 5 -0.99 20.38 -3.43
CA ASP A 5 -2.32 20.75 -3.92
C ASP A 5 -2.84 19.69 -4.90
N MET A 6 -3.84 18.93 -4.48
CA MET A 6 -4.45 17.88 -5.30
C MET A 6 -5.35 18.41 -6.42
N LYS A 7 -5.54 19.73 -6.53
CA LYS A 7 -6.22 20.36 -7.67
C LYS A 7 -5.26 20.74 -8.80
N ASP A 8 -3.96 20.73 -8.54
CA ASP A 8 -2.93 20.95 -9.53
C ASP A 8 -2.47 19.59 -10.09
N PRO A 9 -2.77 19.26 -11.36
CA PRO A 9 -2.41 17.96 -11.94
C PRO A 9 -0.91 17.64 -11.88
N ALA A 10 -0.04 18.66 -11.89
CA ALA A 10 1.39 18.46 -11.77
C ALA A 10 1.78 17.97 -10.37
N GLN A 11 1.10 18.44 -9.33
CA GLN A 11 1.36 18.04 -7.95
C GLN A 11 0.62 16.76 -7.55
N GLU A 12 -0.55 16.50 -8.14
CA GLU A 12 -1.26 15.22 -7.98
C GLU A 12 -0.36 14.05 -8.42
N ALA A 13 0.33 14.19 -9.55
CA ALA A 13 1.25 13.16 -10.06
C ALA A 13 2.40 12.83 -9.07
N LEU A 14 2.86 13.82 -8.29
CA LEU A 14 3.94 13.65 -7.32
C LEU A 14 3.56 12.69 -6.19
N ILE A 15 2.26 12.49 -5.91
CA ILE A 15 1.82 11.54 -4.87
C ILE A 15 2.37 10.14 -5.17
N ARG A 16 2.33 9.70 -6.43
CA ARG A 16 2.81 8.38 -6.83
C ARG A 16 4.31 8.26 -6.62
N GLU A 17 5.06 9.19 -7.18
CA GLU A 17 6.53 9.22 -7.13
C GLU A 17 7.02 9.22 -5.67
N ILE A 18 6.50 10.15 -4.86
CA ILE A 18 6.88 10.24 -3.44
C ILE A 18 6.48 8.98 -2.68
N SER A 19 5.30 8.41 -2.93
CA SER A 19 4.86 7.19 -2.22
C SER A 19 5.76 6.00 -2.54
N ASP A 20 6.16 5.84 -3.80
CA ASP A 20 7.06 4.77 -4.24
C ASP A 20 8.46 4.92 -3.63
N GLU A 21 8.99 6.15 -3.60
CA GLU A 21 10.28 6.46 -2.97
C GLU A 21 10.26 6.23 -1.46
N VAL A 22 9.20 6.67 -0.76
CA VAL A 22 9.05 6.43 0.67
C VAL A 22 8.94 4.93 0.95
N ALA A 23 8.16 4.17 0.17
CA ALA A 23 8.06 2.72 0.31
C ALA A 23 9.42 2.03 0.13
N ALA A 24 10.20 2.44 -0.88
CA ALA A 24 11.55 1.93 -1.10
C ALA A 24 12.52 2.28 0.04
N LEU A 25 12.46 3.52 0.53
CA LEU A 25 13.29 3.99 1.64
C LEU A 25 12.97 3.23 2.93
N THR A 26 11.68 3.08 3.26
CA THR A 26 11.25 2.33 4.44
C THR A 26 11.73 0.88 4.38
N GLN A 27 11.59 0.23 3.23
CA GLN A 27 12.06 -1.15 3.04
C GLN A 27 13.59 -1.26 3.16
N LYS A 28 14.35 -0.30 2.60
CA LYS A 28 15.82 -0.27 2.69
C LYS A 28 16.32 -0.36 4.14
N TYR A 29 15.57 0.23 5.08
CA TYR A 29 15.90 0.22 6.51
C TYR A 29 15.13 -0.83 7.32
N GLY A 30 14.47 -1.80 6.67
CA GLY A 30 13.72 -2.86 7.34
C GLY A 30 12.46 -2.37 8.08
N GLY A 31 11.99 -1.17 7.78
CA GLY A 31 10.77 -0.61 8.36
C GLY A 31 9.51 -1.09 7.66
N LEU A 32 8.36 -0.61 8.15
CA LEU A 32 7.04 -0.87 7.57
C LEU A 32 6.36 0.45 7.19
N LEU A 33 5.80 0.51 5.98
CA LEU A 33 5.18 1.73 5.43
C LEU A 33 3.90 2.16 6.18
N TRP A 34 3.30 1.25 6.95
CA TRP A 34 2.12 1.49 7.77
C TRP A 34 2.29 0.91 9.17
N GLY A 35 1.94 1.69 10.21
CA GLY A 35 1.78 1.21 11.58
C GLY A 35 0.29 0.99 11.90
N GLU A 36 -0.20 1.68 12.93
CA GLU A 36 -1.59 1.60 13.42
C GLU A 36 -2.65 2.07 12.40
N HIS A 37 -2.27 2.86 11.40
CA HIS A 37 -3.20 3.48 10.45
C HIS A 37 -3.72 2.54 9.36
N GLY A 38 -3.23 1.29 9.31
CA GLY A 38 -3.58 0.33 8.27
C GLY A 38 -3.05 0.68 6.89
N LYS A 39 -3.15 -0.28 5.96
CA LYS A 39 -2.59 -0.17 4.60
C LYS A 39 -3.48 0.63 3.64
N GLY A 40 -4.80 0.39 3.60
CA GLY A 40 -5.72 1.13 2.71
C GLY A 40 -5.25 1.09 1.25
N VAL A 41 -5.20 2.24 0.58
CA VAL A 41 -4.66 2.37 -0.80
C VAL A 41 -3.20 1.90 -0.92
N ARG A 42 -2.41 1.98 0.16
CA ARG A 42 -1.01 1.51 0.21
C ARG A 42 -0.90 -0.02 0.23
N SER A 43 -2.03 -0.75 0.21
CA SER A 43 -2.04 -2.21 0.09
C SER A 43 -1.37 -2.71 -1.18
N GLU A 44 -1.25 -1.85 -2.20
CA GLU A 44 -0.50 -2.14 -3.42
C GLU A 44 0.95 -2.53 -3.18
N TYR A 45 1.59 -2.02 -2.11
CA TYR A 45 2.96 -2.37 -1.74
C TYR A 45 3.04 -3.70 -0.98
N GLY A 46 1.89 -4.30 -0.64
CA GLY A 46 1.77 -5.56 0.08
C GLY A 46 2.65 -6.69 -0.44
N PRO A 47 2.66 -7.00 -1.75
CA PRO A 47 3.53 -8.05 -2.31
C PRO A 47 5.01 -7.83 -1.96
N LYS A 48 5.48 -6.59 -1.96
CA LYS A 48 6.88 -6.25 -1.69
C LYS A 48 7.24 -6.38 -0.21
N PHE A 49 6.33 -6.01 0.69
CA PHE A 49 6.55 -6.06 2.14
C PHE A 49 6.34 -7.46 2.73
N PHE A 50 5.36 -8.21 2.24
CA PHE A 50 5.10 -9.59 2.72
C PHE A 50 5.92 -10.64 1.97
N GLY A 51 6.39 -10.33 0.77
CA GLY A 51 7.22 -11.24 -0.04
C GLY A 51 6.52 -12.58 -0.25
N GLU A 52 7.23 -13.66 0.07
CA GLU A 52 6.76 -15.04 -0.06
C GLU A 52 5.50 -15.35 0.78
N LEU A 53 5.19 -14.52 1.78
CA LEU A 53 4.00 -14.68 2.62
C LEU A 53 2.75 -14.00 2.03
N TYR A 54 2.88 -13.20 0.98
CA TYR A 54 1.72 -12.52 0.39
C TYR A 54 0.63 -13.50 -0.11
N PRO A 55 0.96 -14.64 -0.74
CA PRO A 55 -0.03 -15.65 -1.10
C PRO A 55 -0.80 -16.23 0.10
N CYS A 56 -0.19 -16.33 1.29
CA CYS A 56 -0.90 -16.78 2.49
C CYS A 56 -2.03 -15.82 2.86
N LEU A 57 -1.82 -14.51 2.73
CA LEU A 57 -2.88 -13.52 2.96
C LEU A 57 -4.02 -13.66 1.95
N GLN A 58 -3.70 -13.95 0.69
CA GLN A 58 -4.69 -14.19 -0.36
C GLN A 58 -5.48 -15.48 -0.10
N GLN A 59 -4.83 -16.54 0.39
CA GLN A 59 -5.50 -17.78 0.78
C GLN A 59 -6.49 -17.55 1.93
N VAL A 60 -6.10 -16.78 2.95
CA VAL A 60 -7.02 -16.38 4.03
C VAL A 60 -8.21 -15.62 3.46
N LYS A 61 -7.98 -14.62 2.60
CA LYS A 61 -9.07 -13.88 1.94
C LYS A 61 -9.99 -14.81 1.15
N ALA A 62 -9.46 -15.71 0.34
CA ALA A 62 -10.25 -16.64 -0.48
C ALA A 62 -11.04 -17.64 0.38
N ALA A 63 -10.50 -18.08 1.51
CA ALA A 63 -11.20 -19.00 2.41
C ALA A 63 -12.43 -18.36 3.09
N PHE A 64 -12.34 -17.06 3.43
CA PHE A 64 -13.40 -16.34 4.14
C PHE A 64 -14.26 -15.43 3.25
N ASP A 65 -13.86 -15.20 2.00
CA ASP A 65 -14.62 -14.43 1.00
C ASP A 65 -14.38 -14.97 -0.42
N PRO A 66 -14.86 -16.20 -0.70
CA PRO A 66 -14.61 -16.91 -1.96
C PRO A 66 -15.22 -16.23 -3.20
N HIS A 67 -16.16 -15.29 -2.99
CA HIS A 67 -16.81 -14.53 -4.06
C HIS A 67 -16.36 -13.07 -4.10
N ASN A 68 -15.31 -12.71 -3.35
CA ASN A 68 -14.70 -11.38 -3.28
C ASN A 68 -15.71 -10.23 -3.07
N GLN A 69 -16.64 -10.39 -2.14
CA GLN A 69 -17.73 -9.43 -1.87
C GLN A 69 -17.32 -8.34 -0.87
N LEU A 70 -16.33 -8.61 -0.02
CA LEU A 70 -15.93 -7.71 1.06
C LEU A 70 -14.75 -6.83 0.61
N ASN A 71 -15.06 -5.63 0.11
CA ASN A 71 -14.07 -4.64 -0.33
C ASN A 71 -13.09 -5.17 -1.40
N PRO A 72 -13.61 -5.42 -2.63
CA PRO A 72 -12.83 -5.96 -3.75
C PRO A 72 -11.69 -5.03 -4.19
#